data_AF-A0A1F8D1J4-F1
#
_entry.id   AF-A0A1F8D1J4-F1
#
_cell.length_a   1.000
_cell.length_b   1.000
_cell.length_c   1.000
_cell.angle_alpha   90.00
_cell.angle_beta   90.00
_cell.angle_gamma   90.00
#
_symmetry.space_group_name_H-M   'P 1'
#
loop_
_entity.id
_entity.type
_entity.pdbx_description
1 polymer ?
#
loop_
_entity_poly.entity_id
_entity_poly.type
_entity_poly.pdbx_seq_one_letter_code
_entity_poly.pdbx_strand_id
1 'polypeptide(L)' 'MIPIPGTLIWGVAKGFILVAFFLYIIFSLVVVRQVQLMTETLEVGFEAQLKTISYLHLAFAILVFLAALIVL' A
#
# COMPACT_ATOMS: atom_id res chain seq x y z
N MET A 1 -8.33 -38.50 -6.02
CA MET A 1 -7.97 -37.10 -5.76
C MET A 1 -7.33 -36.55 -7.01
N ILE A 2 -7.80 -35.44 -7.57
CA ILE A 2 -7.17 -34.82 -8.75
C ILE A 2 -5.95 -34.04 -8.26
N PRO A 3 -4.75 -34.28 -8.79
CA PRO A 3 -3.56 -33.52 -8.39
C PRO A 3 -3.71 -32.06 -8.85
N ILE A 4 -3.68 -31.12 -7.89
CA ILE A 4 -3.66 -29.69 -8.18
C ILE A 4 -2.22 -29.30 -8.53
N PRO A 5 -1.94 -28.74 -9.72
CA PRO A 5 -0.61 -28.26 -10.06
C PRO A 5 -0.21 -27.10 -9.12
N GLY A 6 1.02 -27.11 -8.60
CA GLY A 6 1.53 -26.02 -7.76
C GLY A 6 1.51 -24.65 -8.47
N THR A 7 1.59 -24.64 -9.80
CA THR A 7 1.47 -23.43 -10.63
C THR A 7 0.09 -22.78 -10.56
N LEU A 8 -0.98 -23.58 -10.40
CA LEU A 8 -2.33 -23.06 -10.23
C LEU A 8 -2.49 -22.38 -8.87
N ILE A 9 -1.95 -23.01 -7.81
CA ILE A 9 -1.97 -22.46 -6.45
C ILE A 9 -1.21 -21.13 -6.42
N TRP A 10 -0.02 -21.07 -7.03
CA TRP A 10 0.76 -19.84 -7.12
C TRP A 10 0.04 -18.74 -7.91
N GLY A 11 -0.60 -19.06 -9.04
CA GLY A 11 -1.36 -18.10 -9.83
C GLY A 11 -2.51 -17.47 -9.06
N VAL A 12 -3.26 -18.26 -8.29
CA VAL A 12 -4.33 -17.75 -7.42
C VAL A 12 -3.76 -16.87 -6.30
N ALA A 13 -2.69 -17.32 -5.64
CA ALA A 13 -2.05 -16.55 -4.57
C ALA A 13 -1.55 -15.18 -5.06
N LYS A 14 -0.90 -15.14 -6.23
CA LYS A 14 -0.48 -13.90 -6.89
C LYS A 14 -1.65 -12.93 -7.07
N GLY A 15 -2.79 -13.41 -7.56
CA GLY A 15 -3.99 -12.59 -7.75
C GLY A 15 -4.46 -11.94 -6.44
N PHE A 16 -4.56 -12.72 -5.35
CA PHE A 16 -4.94 -12.20 -4.03
C PHE A 16 -3.93 -11.18 -3.48
N ILE A 17 -2.63 -11.42 -3.64
CA ILE A 17 -1.59 -10.49 -3.18
C ILE A 17 -1.68 -9.16 -3.92
N LEU A 18 -1.88 -9.18 -5.25
CA LEU A 18 -2.05 -7.96 -6.04
C LEU A 18 -3.29 -7.17 -5.60
N VAL A 19 -4.42 -7.83 -5.34
CA VAL A 19 -5.61 -7.17 -4.80
C VAL A 19 -5.33 -6.55 -3.43
N ALA A 20 -4.64 -7.27 -2.54
CA ALA A 20 -4.29 -6.76 -1.22
C ALA A 20 -3.38 -5.52 -1.29
N PHE A 21 -2.38 -5.51 -2.19
CA PHE A 21 -1.52 -4.35 -2.40
C PHE A 21 -2.26 -3.17 -3.01
N PHE A 22 -3.21 -3.41 -3.92
CA PHE A 22 -4.07 -2.36 -4.43
C PHE A 22 -4.92 -1.72 -3.32
N LEU A 23 -5.53 -2.53 -2.45
CA LEU A 23 -6.25 -2.03 -1.27
C LEU A 23 -5.33 -1.27 -0.32
N TYR A 24 -4.06 -1.68 -0.19
CA TYR A 24 -3.07 -0.99 0.61
C TYR A 24 -2.75 0.42 0.08
N ILE A 25 -2.77 0.63 -1.24
CA ILE A 25 -2.64 1.98 -1.81
C ILE A 25 -3.82 2.86 -1.37
N ILE A 26 -5.05 2.34 -1.42
CA ILE A 26 -6.24 3.06 -0.95
C ILE A 26 -6.09 3.41 0.53
N PHE A 27 -5.65 2.47 1.35
CA PHE A 27 -5.35 2.72 2.76
C PHE A 27 -4.30 3.83 2.92
N SER A 28 -3.21 3.79 2.16
CA SER A 28 -2.18 4.83 2.23
C SER A 28 -2.69 6.20 1.80
N LEU A 29 -3.63 6.29 0.85
CA LEU A 29 -4.31 7.55 0.49
C LEU A 29 -5.13 8.09 1.67
N VAL A 30 -5.84 7.20 2.38
CA VAL A 30 -6.58 7.57 3.60
C VAL A 30 -5.62 8.09 4.66
N VAL A 31 -4.46 7.44 4.86
CA VAL A 31 -3.43 7.91 5.81
C VAL A 31 -2.97 9.33 5.49
N VAL A 32 -2.69 9.65 4.22
CA VAL A 32 -2.31 11.01 3.80
C VAL A 32 -3.38 12.02 4.20
N ARG A 33 -4.66 11.72 3.90
CA ARG A 33 -5.78 12.59 4.27
C ARG A 33 -5.88 12.79 5.79
N GLN A 34 -5.70 11.72 6.57
CA GLN A 34 -5.76 11.78 8.02
C GLN A 34 -4.60 12.59 8.60
N VAL A 35 -3.39 12.43 8.07
CA VAL A 35 -2.24 13.25 8.49
C VAL A 35 -2.51 14.73 8.21
N GLN A 36 -3.03 15.08 7.04
CA GLN A 36 -3.40 16.46 6.72
C GLN A 36 -4.39 17.04 7.75
N LEU A 37 -5.51 16.36 8.00
CA LEU A 37 -6.54 16.82 8.95
C LEU A 37 -6.02 16.92 10.39
N MET A 38 -5.18 15.98 10.83
CA MET A 38 -4.64 16.00 12.20
C MET A 38 -3.63 17.13 12.39
N THR A 39 -2.78 17.38 11.38
CA THR A 39 -1.79 18.47 11.43
C THR A 39 -2.39 19.88 11.30
N GLU A 40 -3.68 20.00 10.98
CA GLU A 40 -4.42 21.27 11.04
C GLU A 40 -4.97 21.59 12.44
N THR A 41 -5.07 20.58 13.31
CA THR A 41 -5.64 20.72 14.66
C THR A 41 -4.59 20.68 15.76
N LEU A 42 -3.51 19.92 15.57
CA LEU A 42 -2.43 19.76 16.53
C LEU A 42 -1.16 20.47 16.03
N GLU A 43 -0.80 21.56 16.71
CA GLU A 43 0.48 22.24 16.53
C GLU A 43 1.52 21.64 17.51
N VAL A 44 2.29 20.68 17.00
CA VAL A 44 3.35 19.96 17.74
C VAL A 44 4.75 20.28 17.18
N GLY A 45 4.85 21.08 16.12
CA GLY A 45 6.10 21.55 15.50
C GLY A 45 6.72 20.59 14.48
N PHE A 46 6.03 19.48 14.16
CA PHE A 46 6.50 18.42 13.25
C PHE A 46 5.56 18.19 12.05
N GLU A 47 4.67 19.15 11.76
CA GLU A 47 3.59 19.00 10.77
C GLU A 47 4.15 18.77 9.37
N ALA A 48 5.18 19.52 8.99
CA ALA A 48 5.81 19.42 7.68
C ALA A 48 6.43 18.03 7.47
N GLN A 49 7.17 17.53 8.47
CA GLN A 49 7.83 16.23 8.44
C GLN A 49 6.80 15.10 8.36
N LEU A 50 5.72 15.17 9.15
CA LEU A 50 4.64 14.19 9.12
C LEU A 50 3.93 14.18 7.76
N LYS A 51 3.64 15.35 7.18
CA LYS A 51 3.08 15.46 5.83
C LYS A 51 4.02 14.85 4.78
N THR A 52 5.31 15.14 4.84
CA THR A 52 6.29 14.56 3.90
C THR A 52 6.35 13.04 4.01
N ILE A 53 6.41 12.50 5.23
CA ILE A 53 6.46 11.05 5.47
C ILE A 53 5.19 10.38 4.95
N SER A 54 4.01 10.98 5.10
CA SER A 54 2.76 10.39 4.60
C SER A 54 2.74 10.30 3.06
N TYR A 55 3.21 11.32 2.36
CA TYR A 55 3.36 11.27 0.90
C TYR A 55 4.41 10.26 0.45
N LEU A 56 5.55 10.17 1.14
CA LEU A 56 6.58 9.17 0.84
C LEU A 56 6.06 7.75 1.05
N HIS A 57 5.27 7.52 2.11
CA HIS A 57 4.63 6.23 2.35
C HIS A 57 3.68 5.84 1.21
N LEU A 58 2.87 6.79 0.72
CA LEU A 58 1.99 6.56 -0.44
C LEU A 58 2.79 6.25 -1.72
N ALA A 59 3.84 7.04 -2.00
CA ALA A 59 4.71 6.78 -3.14
C ALA A 59 5.34 5.38 -3.05
N PHE A 60 5.82 4.99 -1.87
CA PHE A 60 6.39 3.67 -1.62
C PHE A 60 5.36 2.54 -1.82
N ALA A 61 4.12 2.71 -1.34
CA ALA A 61 3.04 1.73 -1.55
C ALA A 61 2.76 1.51 -3.04
N ILE A 62 2.75 2.58 -3.85
CA ILE A 62 2.59 2.49 -5.30
C ILE A 62 3.78 1.76 -5.93
N LEU A 63 5.02 2.09 -5.54
CA LEU A 63 6.22 1.44 -6.06
C LEU A 63 6.25 -0.06 -5.73
N VAL A 64 5.85 -0.45 -4.52
CA VAL A 64 5.75 -1.87 -4.11
C VAL A 64 4.71 -2.60 -4.96
N PHE A 65 3.55 -2.00 -5.24
CA PHE A 65 2.56 -2.60 -6.13
C PHE A 65 3.09 -2.78 -7.56
N LEU A 66 3.78 -1.78 -8.10
CA LEU A 66 4.41 -1.88 -9.42
C LEU A 66 5.50 -2.97 -9.46
N ALA A 67 6.32 -3.08 -8.43
CA ALA A 67 7.30 -4.14 -8.30
C ALA A 67 6.63 -5.52 -8.23
N ALA A 68 5.51 -5.63 -7.52
CA ALA A 68 4.74 -6.87 -7.39
C ALA A 68 4.18 -7.37 -8.73
N LEU A 69 3.82 -6.46 -9.65
CA LEU A 69 3.36 -6.86 -11.00
C LEU A 69 4.45 -7.55 -11.82
N ILE A 70 5.72 -7.24 -11.55
CA ILE A 70 6.88 -7.76 -12.28
C ILE A 70 7.45 -9.02 -11.59
N VAL A 71 7.47 -9.04 -10.26
CA VAL A 71 8.21 -10.05 -9.47
C VAL A 71 7.36 -11.25 -9.06
N LEU A 72 6.09 -11.04 -8.67
CA LEU A 72 5.16 -12.15 -8.39
C LEU A 72 4.68 -12.75 -9.71
#